data_AF-A0A0K8UVD0-F1
#
_entry.id   AF-A0A0K8UVD0-F1
#
_cell.length_a   1.000
_cell.length_b   1.000
_cell.length_c   1.000
_cell.angle_alpha   90.00
_cell.angle_beta   90.00
_cell.angle_gamma   90.00
#
_symmetry.space_group_name_H-M   'P 1'
#
loop_
_entity.id
_entity.type
_entity.pdbx_description
1 polymer ?
#
loop_
_entity_poly.entity_id
_entity_poly.type
_entity_poly.pdbx_seq_one_letter_code
_entity_poly.pdbx_strand_id
1 'polypeptide(L)'
;MIALILGILELYVLGWVYGVDRLCTDIEFMIGHRVGNYWRWCWALITPGIMTLILIYFYVTYESLTYNNVHYPSWAYALGWTITALGVLQVPIWAIVAIIRQPGESLTEKVHGAF
;
A
#
# COMPACT_ATOMS: atom_id res chain seq x y z
N MET A 1 3.60 6.04 10.16
CA MET A 1 2.94 4.73 10.01
C MET A 1 1.97 4.70 8.84
N ILE A 2 0.94 5.56 8.82
CA ILE A 2 -0.03 5.60 7.72
C ILE A 2 0.61 5.68 6.33
N ALA A 3 1.55 6.62 6.11
CA ALA A 3 2.21 6.79 4.82
C ALA A 3 3.01 5.55 4.37
N LEU A 4 3.65 4.84 5.30
CA LEU A 4 4.38 3.60 4.98
C LEU A 4 3.41 2.49 4.58
N ILE A 5 2.30 2.32 5.29
CA ILE A 5 1.28 1.32 4.96
C ILE A 5 0.67 1.61 3.58
N LEU A 6 0.30 2.87 3.32
CA LEU A 6 -0.27 3.28 2.04
C LEU A 6 0.74 3.10 0.89
N GLY A 7 1.99 3.53 1.07
CA GLY A 7 3.03 3.37 0.05
C GLY A 7 3.35 1.90 -0.24
N ILE A 8 3.35 1.05 0.78
CA ILE A 8 3.52 -0.40 0.60
C ILE A 8 2.34 -0.96 -0.22
N LEU A 9 1.10 -0.60 0.13
CA LEU A 9 -0.08 -1.02 -0.62
C LEU A 9 -0.02 -0.56 -2.09
N GLU A 10 0.37 0.68 -2.36
CA GLU A 10 0.56 1.20 -3.71
C GLU A 10 1.60 0.39 -4.49
N LEU A 11 2.74 0.08 -3.88
CA LEU A 11 3.78 -0.75 -4.51
C LEU A 11 3.28 -2.17 -4.80
N TYR A 12 2.49 -2.77 -3.89
CA TYR A 12 1.91 -4.09 -4.11
C TYR A 12 0.86 -4.07 -5.23
N VAL A 13 0.01 -3.05 -5.28
CA VAL A 13 -0.98 -2.87 -6.33
C VAL A 13 -0.30 -2.66 -7.68
N LEU A 14 0.68 -1.76 -7.78
CA LEU A 14 1.41 -1.53 -9.03
C LEU A 14 2.22 -2.75 -9.47
N GLY A 15 2.86 -3.45 -8.53
CA GLY A 15 3.72 -4.58 -8.82
C GLY A 15 2.98 -5.83 -9.27
N TRP A 16 1.92 -6.21 -8.55
CA TRP A 16 1.25 -7.50 -8.73
C TRP A 16 -0.18 -7.41 -9.28
N VAL A 17 -0.94 -6.38 -8.91
CA VAL A 17 -2.32 -6.22 -9.42
C VAL A 17 -2.30 -5.63 -10.82
N TYR A 18 -1.64 -4.49 -10.99
CA TYR A 18 -1.43 -3.89 -12.31
C TYR A 18 -0.43 -4.70 -13.15
N GLY A 19 0.65 -5.15 -12.50
CA GLY A 19 1.71 -5.94 -13.11
C GLY A 19 2.88 -5.08 -13.59
N VAL A 20 4.09 -5.42 -13.13
CA VAL A 20 5.32 -4.70 -13.51
C VAL A 20 5.59 -4.72 -15.01
N ASP A 21 5.20 -5.78 -15.72
CA ASP A 21 5.36 -5.82 -17.18
C ASP A 21 4.56 -4.71 -17.88
N ARG A 22 3.29 -4.52 -17.48
CA ARG A 22 2.42 -3.45 -18.02
C ARG A 22 2.97 -2.08 -17.67
N LEU A 23 3.38 -1.89 -16.42
CA LEU A 23 4.00 -0.64 -15.97
C LEU A 23 5.25 -0.29 -16.80
N CYS A 24 6.12 -1.26 -17.07
CA CYS A 24 7.29 -1.02 -17.90
C CYS A 24 6.93 -0.71 -19.36
N THR A 25 5.91 -1.36 -19.91
CA THR A 25 5.43 -1.08 -21.27
C THR A 25 4.85 0.33 -21.38
N ASP A 26 4.09 0.79 -20.38
CA ASP A 26 3.55 2.15 -20.38
C ASP A 26 4.64 3.21 -20.27
N ILE A 27 5.65 2.97 -19.43
CA ILE A 27 6.81 3.86 -19.30
C ILE A 27 7.63 3.90 -20.59
N GLU A 28 7.81 2.75 -21.24
CA GLU A 28 8.46 2.66 -22.55
C GLU A 28 7.69 3.45 -23.62
N PHE A 29 6.36 3.37 -23.59
CA PHE A 29 5.50 4.17 -24.47
C PHE A 29 5.62 5.68 -24.21
N MET A 30 5.75 6.11 -22.94
CA MET A 30 5.87 7.53 -22.59
C MET A 30 7.24 8.13 -22.92
N ILE A 31 8.33 7.36 -22.72
CA ILE A 31 9.71 7.87 -22.82
C ILE A 31 10.38 7.47 -24.16
N GLY A 32 9.77 6.53 -24.90
CA GLY A 32 10.31 5.99 -26.15
C GLY A 32 11.55 5.11 -25.97
N HIS A 33 11.88 4.73 -24.74
CA HIS A 33 13.05 3.90 -24.39
C HIS A 33 12.64 2.74 -23.49
N ARG A 34 13.17 1.55 -23.78
CA ARG A 34 12.85 0.33 -23.04
C ARG A 34 13.37 0.38 -21.62
N VAL A 35 12.47 0.13 -20.67
CA VAL A 35 12.82 0.05 -19.25
C VAL A 35 13.68 -1.20 -19.01
N GLY A 36 14.90 -0.99 -18.52
CA GLY A 36 15.85 -2.08 -18.26
C GLY A 36 15.38 -3.04 -17.16
N ASN A 37 15.90 -4.28 -17.19
CA ASN A 37 15.54 -5.31 -16.22
C ASN A 37 15.84 -4.92 -14.75
N TYR A 38 16.81 -4.04 -14.51
CA TYR A 38 17.09 -3.52 -13.18
C TYR A 38 15.86 -2.88 -12.53
N TRP A 39 15.17 -2.00 -13.27
CA TRP A 39 13.97 -1.30 -12.77
C TRP A 39 12.80 -2.25 -12.54
N ARG A 40 12.66 -3.27 -13.40
CA ARG A 40 11.66 -4.32 -13.23
C ARG A 40 11.83 -5.06 -11.90
N TRP A 41 13.03 -5.55 -11.61
CA TRP A 41 13.31 -6.23 -10.33
C TRP A 41 13.18 -5.29 -9.13
N CYS A 42 13.56 -4.03 -9.31
CA CYS A 42 13.44 -3.01 -8.27
C CYS A 42 11.97 -2.84 -7.84
N TRP A 43 11.08 -2.57 -8.79
CA TRP A 43 9.67 -2.33 -8.51
C TRP A 43 8.88 -3.59 -8.17
N ALA A 44 9.24 -4.74 -8.75
CA ALA A 44 8.54 -6.00 -8.49
C ALA A 44 8.83 -6.56 -7.09
N LEU A 45 10.06 -6.42 -6.58
CA LEU A 45 10.47 -7.20 -5.41
C LEU A 45 11.30 -6.41 -4.41
N ILE A 46 12.30 -5.64 -4.88
CA ILE A 46 13.27 -5.02 -3.97
C ILE A 46 12.63 -3.89 -3.16
N THR A 47 11.97 -2.93 -3.82
CA THR A 47 11.32 -1.80 -3.14
C THR A 47 10.21 -2.26 -2.18
N PRO A 48 9.22 -3.07 -2.59
CA PRO A 48 8.19 -3.55 -1.67
C PRO A 48 8.78 -4.40 -0.53
N GLY A 49 9.80 -5.21 -0.80
CA GLY A 49 10.50 -6.01 0.21
C GLY A 49 11.21 -5.15 1.27
N ILE A 50 11.99 -4.16 0.85
CA ILE A 50 12.69 -3.24 1.76
C ILE A 50 11.69 -2.43 2.57
N MET A 51 10.63 -1.90 1.94
CA MET A 51 9.60 -1.13 2.64
C MET A 51 8.88 -1.97 3.70
N THR A 52 8.58 -3.23 3.39
CA THR A 52 7.99 -4.18 4.34
C THR A 52 8.94 -4.48 5.50
N LEU A 53 10.24 -4.67 5.23
CA LEU A 53 11.25 -4.87 6.27
C LEU A 53 11.35 -3.66 7.21
N ILE A 54 11.35 -2.44 6.67
CA ILE A 54 11.35 -1.21 7.48
C ILE A 54 10.11 -1.13 8.35
N LEU A 55 8.94 -1.50 7.82
CA LEU A 55 7.70 -1.53 8.59
C LEU A 55 7.78 -2.52 9.76
N ILE A 56 8.30 -3.73 9.52
CA ILE A 56 8.49 -4.74 10.57
C ILE A 56 9.45 -4.22 11.64
N TYR A 57 10.59 -3.65 11.23
CA TYR A 57 11.57 -3.07 12.16
C TYR A 57 10.96 -1.96 13.02
N PHE A 58 10.12 -1.12 12.43
CA PHE A 58 9.38 -0.07 13.14
C PHE A 58 8.44 -0.66 14.20
N TYR A 59 7.72 -1.73 13.90
CA TYR A 59 6.85 -2.39 14.87
C TYR A 59 7.62 -3.07 16.01
N VAL A 60 8.75 -3.69 15.70
CA VAL A 60 9.59 -4.35 16.72
C VAL A 60 10.22 -3.33 17.67
N THR A 61 10.66 -2.18 17.15
CA THR A 61 11.28 -1.10 17.93
C THR A 61 10.25 -0.08 18.44
N TYR A 62 8.95 -0.39 18.35
CA TYR A 62 7.90 0.54 18.77
C TYR A 62 7.85 0.63 20.30
N GLU A 63 8.42 1.69 20.84
CA GLU A 63 8.28 2.04 22.25
C GLU A 63 7.10 3.00 22.49
N SER A 64 6.50 2.93 23.68
CA SER A 64 5.47 3.86 24.09
C SER A 64 6.03 5.29 24.11
N LEU A 65 5.47 6.19 23.30
CA LEU A 65 5.72 7.63 23.36
C LEU A 65 5.68 8.16 24.80
N THR A 66 6.85 8.54 25.30
CA THR A 66 7.04 9.31 26.52
C THR A 66 7.38 10.75 26.15
N TYR A 67 6.74 11.72 26.79
CA TYR A 67 7.08 13.13 26.64
C TYR A 67 7.41 13.72 28.01
N ASN A 68 8.62 14.27 28.17
CA ASN A 68 9.13 14.75 29.47
C ASN A 68 9.07 13.72 30.61
N ASN A 69 9.41 12.44 30.35
CA ASN A 69 9.29 11.32 31.30
C ASN A 69 7.86 11.04 31.80
N VAL A 70 6.84 11.63 31.18
CA VAL A 70 5.44 11.32 31.44
C VAL A 70 4.92 10.45 30.29
N HIS A 71 4.34 9.31 30.64
CA HIS A 71 3.67 8.46 29.67
C HIS A 71 2.45 9.18 29.09
N TYR A 72 2.31 9.12 27.77
CA TYR A 72 1.10 9.62 27.13
C TYR A 72 -0.13 8.90 27.71
N PRO A 73 -1.23 9.63 27.97
CA PRO A 73 -2.41 9.01 28.51
C PRO A 73 -3.05 8.06 27.48
N SER A 74 -3.64 6.96 27.95
CA SER A 74 -4.17 5.89 27.09
C SER A 74 -5.24 6.37 26.09
N TRP A 75 -6.01 7.41 26.43
CA TRP A 75 -6.99 8.00 25.52
C TRP A 75 -6.33 8.68 24.31
N ALA A 76 -5.16 9.28 24.48
CA ALA A 76 -4.44 9.94 23.39
C ALA A 76 -3.83 8.90 22.43
N TYR A 77 -3.35 7.77 22.97
CA TYR A 77 -2.97 6.62 22.16
C TYR A 77 -4.15 6.08 21.35
N ALA A 78 -5.31 5.90 21.98
CA ALA A 78 -6.51 5.42 21.29
C ALA A 78 -6.90 6.35 20.12
N LEU A 79 -6.82 7.67 20.31
CA LEU A 79 -7.07 8.64 19.24
C LEU A 79 -6.05 8.52 18.09
N GLY A 80 -4.76 8.39 18.40
CA GLY A 80 -3.72 8.21 17.39
C GLY A 80 -3.90 6.95 16.53
N TRP A 81 -4.26 5.83 17.17
CA TRP A 81 -4.58 4.59 16.47
C TRP A 81 -5.87 4.70 15.66
N THR A 82 -6.89 5.40 16.17
CA THR A 82 -8.15 5.63 15.45
C THR A 82 -7.94 6.43 14.17
N ILE A 83 -7.15 7.51 14.23
CA ILE A 83 -6.82 8.32 13.03
C ILE A 83 -6.05 7.48 12.01
N THR A 84 -5.10 6.66 12.48
CA THR A 84 -4.36 5.76 11.59
C THR A 84 -5.29 4.74 10.93
N ALA A 85 -6.17 4.11 11.72
CA ALA A 85 -7.13 3.15 11.22
C ALA A 85 -8.06 3.77 10.17
N LEU A 86 -8.61 4.96 10.44
CA LEU A 86 -9.48 5.67 9.49
C LEU A 86 -8.78 5.92 8.15
N GLY A 87 -7.52 6.34 8.16
CA GLY A 87 -6.79 6.60 6.93
C GLY A 87 -6.43 5.34 6.14
N VAL A 88 -6.06 4.25 6.82
CA VAL A 88 -5.78 2.96 6.15
C VAL A 88 -7.08 2.32 5.62
N LEU A 89 -8.19 2.45 6.35
CA LEU A 89 -9.49 1.86 6.00
C LEU A 89 -10.12 2.48 4.75
N GLN A 90 -9.75 3.70 4.37
CA GLN A 90 -10.23 4.32 3.13
C GLN A 90 -9.92 3.44 1.91
N VAL A 91 -8.71 2.88 1.81
CA VAL A 91 -8.29 2.06 0.66
C VAL A 91 -9.21 0.85 0.44
N PRO A 92 -9.44 -0.05 1.42
CA PRO A 92 -10.35 -1.17 1.25
C PRO A 92 -11.81 -0.74 1.08
N ILE A 93 -12.26 0.35 1.73
CA ILE A 93 -13.63 0.87 1.52
C ILE A 93 -13.85 1.20 0.05
N TRP A 94 -12.96 2.00 -0.55
CA TRP A 94 -13.08 2.40 -1.95
C TRP A 94 -12.91 1.21 -2.91
N ALA A 95 -12.04 0.26 -2.59
CA ALA A 95 -11.92 -0.99 -3.34
C ALA A 95 -13.23 -1.79 -3.33
N ILE A 96 -13.87 -1.96 -2.18
CA ILE A 96 -15.16 -2.65 -2.04
C ILE A 96 -16.26 -1.91 -2.81
N VAL A 97 -16.33 -0.59 -2.68
CA VAL A 97 -17.31 0.23 -3.41
C VAL A 97 -17.12 0.09 -4.92
N ALA A 98 -15.88 0.06 -5.41
CA ALA A 98 -15.58 -0.14 -6.82
C ALA A 98 -16.06 -1.52 -7.30
N ILE A 99 -15.78 -2.59 -6.55
CA ILE A 99 -16.23 -3.96 -6.87
C ILE A 99 -17.76 -4.04 -6.89
N ILE A 100 -18.47 -3.47 -5.90
CA ILE A 100 -19.93 -3.55 -5.82
C ILE A 100 -20.60 -2.82 -6.99
N ARG A 101 -20.02 -1.70 -7.44
CA ARG A 101 -20.54 -0.90 -8.55
C ARG A 101 -20.33 -1.52 -9.92
N GLN A 102 -19.43 -2.51 -10.07
CA GLN A 102 -19.24 -3.19 -11.35
C GLN A 102 -20.46 -4.08 -11.69
N PRO A 103 -21.00 -3.97 -12.92
CA PRO A 103 -22.05 -4.86 -13.41
C PRO A 103 -21.46 -6.26 -13.63
N GLY A 104 -21.99 -7.25 -12.93
CA GLY A 104 -21.58 -8.66 -13.02
C GLY A 104 -22.45 -9.54 -12.11
N GLU A 105 -22.65 -10.80 -12.47
CA GLU A 105 -23.49 -11.73 -11.69
C GLU A 105 -22.68 -12.46 -10.61
N SER A 106 -21.38 -12.66 -10.84
CA SER A 106 -20.46 -13.33 -9.91
C SER A 106 -19.41 -12.38 -9.29
N LEU A 107 -19.01 -12.64 -8.04
CA LEU A 107 -17.98 -11.87 -7.35
C LEU A 107 -16.64 -11.88 -8.09
N THR A 108 -16.32 -12.98 -8.79
CA THR A 108 -15.10 -13.14 -9.58
C THR A 108 -15.09 -12.24 -10.82
N GLU A 109 -16.21 -12.10 -11.52
CA GLU A 109 -16.32 -11.18 -12.66
C GLU A 109 -16.25 -9.72 -12.23
N LYS A 110 -16.85 -9.38 -11.07
CA LYS A 110 -16.76 -8.02 -10.53
C LYS A 110 -15.35 -7.64 -10.12
N VAL A 111 -14.60 -8.58 -9.53
CA VAL A 111 -13.19 -8.35 -9.16
C VAL A 111 -12.32 -8.25 -10.42
N HIS A 112 -12.50 -9.12 -11.42
CA HIS A 112 -11.75 -9.06 -12.67
C HIS A 112 -12.10 -7.86 -13.55
N GLY A 113 -13.33 -7.34 -13.45
CA GLY A 113 -13.74 -6.11 -14.12
C GLY A 113 -13.29 -4.84 -13.39
N ALA A 114 -12.99 -4.93 -12.09
CA ALA A 114 -12.51 -3.81 -11.28
C ALA A 114 -10.98 -3.65 -11.28
N PHE A 115 -10.22 -4.73 -11.52
CA PHE A 115 -8.76 -4.79 -11.47
C PHE A 115 -8.18 -5.57 -12.65
#